data_AF-A0A832WLQ1-F1
#
_entry.id   AF-A0A832WLQ1-F1
#
_cell.length_a   1.000
_cell.length_b   1.000
_cell.length_c   1.000
_cell.angle_alpha   90.00
_cell.angle_beta   90.00
_cell.angle_gamma   90.00
#
_symmetry.space_group_name_H-M   'P 1'
#
loop_
_entity.id
_entity.type
_entity.pdbx_description
1 polymer ?
#
loop_
_entity_poly.entity_id
_entity_poly.type
_entity_poly.pdbx_seq_one_letter_code
_entity_poly.pdbx_strand_id
1 'polypeptide(L)' 'MSHPKTVEEMIDCSGPIECELLPRLIHVTEAAAIAAAYQMGRGNKSFADQVAVASMRRMLNKLDMKGI' A
#
# COMPACT_ATOMS: atom_id res chain seq x y z
N MET A 1 21.54 -6.66 -33.15
CA MET A 1 20.17 -6.12 -33.10
C MET A 1 19.65 -6.31 -31.69
N SER A 2 19.10 -5.24 -31.10
CA SER A 2 18.76 -5.09 -29.68
C SER A 2 18.13 -6.35 -29.09
N HIS A 3 18.70 -6.89 -28.01
CA HIS A 3 17.93 -7.73 -27.10
C HIS A 3 16.79 -6.85 -26.59
N PRO A 4 15.51 -7.22 -26.80
CA PRO A 4 14.44 -6.52 -26.11
C PRO A 4 14.66 -6.83 -24.63
N LYS A 5 14.81 -5.81 -23.79
CA LYS A 5 14.80 -6.01 -22.34
C LYS A 5 13.47 -6.69 -22.02
N THR A 6 13.52 -7.97 -21.69
CA THR A 6 12.33 -8.74 -21.37
C THR A 6 11.72 -8.13 -20.10
N VAL A 7 10.39 -8.12 -19.98
CA VAL A 7 9.69 -7.52 -18.82
C VAL A 7 10.19 -8.15 -17.53
N GLU A 8 10.56 -9.43 -17.61
CA GLU A 8 11.19 -10.25 -16.58
C GLU A 8 12.53 -9.64 -16.10
N GLU A 9 13.40 -9.18 -17.00
CA GLU A 9 14.69 -8.56 -16.63
C GLU A 9 14.52 -7.20 -15.93
N MET A 10 13.46 -6.46 -16.25
CA MET A 10 13.14 -5.20 -15.58
C MET A 10 12.61 -5.43 -14.15
N ILE A 11 11.86 -6.51 -13.94
CA ILE A 11 11.39 -6.92 -12.62
C ILE A 11 12.54 -7.48 -11.78
N ASP A 12 13.44 -8.27 -12.38
CA ASP A 12 14.60 -8.85 -11.68
C ASP A 12 15.69 -7.82 -11.32
N CYS A 13 15.75 -6.67 -12.02
CA CYS A 13 16.64 -5.54 -11.68
C CYS A 13 16.06 -4.59 -10.62
N SER A 14 14.86 -4.87 -10.12
CA SER A 14 14.18 -4.01 -9.15
C SER A 14 14.70 -4.33 -7.73
N GLY A 15 14.94 -3.30 -6.91
CA GLY A 15 15.48 -3.47 -5.57
C GLY A 15 14.49 -4.14 -4.60
N PRO A 16 14.91 -4.40 -3.35
CA PRO A 16 14.04 -5.02 -2.34
C PRO A 16 12.78 -4.18 -2.05
N ILE A 17 12.84 -2.86 -2.28
CA ILE A 17 11.68 -1.98 -2.09
C ILE A 17 10.62 -2.27 -3.16
N GLU A 18 11.04 -2.36 -4.41
CA GLU A 18 10.18 -2.51 -5.57
C GLU A 18 9.54 -3.89 -5.65
N CYS A 19 10.29 -4.95 -5.30
CA CYS A 19 9.80 -6.33 -5.37
C CYS A 19 9.01 -6.76 -4.13
N GLU A 20 9.42 -6.35 -2.92
CA GLU A 20 8.81 -6.88 -1.69
C GLU A 20 7.87 -5.89 -1.00
N LEU A 21 8.27 -4.63 -0.90
CA LEU A 21 7.54 -3.60 -0.15
C LEU A 21 6.43 -2.97 -0.97
N LEU A 22 6.69 -2.62 -2.23
CA LEU A 22 5.75 -1.87 -3.08
C LEU A 22 4.37 -2.55 -3.20
N PRO A 23 4.27 -3.86 -3.51
CA PRO A 23 2.97 -4.52 -3.61
C PRO A 23 2.22 -4.52 -2.27
N ARG A 24 2.95 -4.64 -1.15
CA ARG A 24 2.35 -4.63 0.19
C ARG A 24 1.87 -3.23 0.59
N LEU A 25 2.55 -2.18 0.15
CA LEU A 25 2.10 -0.79 0.36
C LEU A 25 0.81 -0.49 -0.39
N ILE A 26 0.58 -1.09 -1.57
CA ILE A 26 -0.72 -0.99 -2.27
C ILE A 26 -1.84 -1.57 -1.39
N HIS A 27 -1.64 -2.73 -0.76
CA HIS A 27 -2.63 -3.29 0.16
C HIS A 27 -2.92 -2.39 1.39
N VAL A 28 -1.94 -1.60 1.84
CA VAL A 28 -2.14 -0.62 2.92
C VAL A 28 -3.14 0.47 2.49
N THR A 29 -2.99 0.99 1.27
CA THR A 29 -3.86 2.06 0.76
C THR A 29 -5.25 1.54 0.41
N GLU A 30 -5.36 0.33 -0.12
CA GLU A 30 -6.64 -0.36 -0.34
C GLU A 30 -7.43 -0.53 0.96
N ALA A 31 -6.77 -1.05 2.00
CA ALA A 31 -7.40 -1.23 3.31
C ALA A 31 -7.85 0.09 3.93
N ALA A 32 -7.12 1.18 3.70
CA ALA A 32 -7.48 2.52 4.13
C ALA A 32 -8.72 3.05 3.40
N ALA A 33 -8.71 2.93 2.06
CA ALA A 33 -9.79 3.38 1.20
C ALA A 33 -11.10 2.63 1.49
N ILE A 34 -11.04 1.31 1.65
CA ILE A 34 -12.19 0.48 2.02
C ILE A 34 -12.75 0.90 3.39
N ALA A 35 -11.89 1.11 4.39
CA ALA A 35 -12.33 1.55 5.71
C ALA A 35 -13.01 2.93 5.68
N ALA A 36 -12.43 3.89 4.94
CA ALA A 36 -13.01 5.21 4.73
C ALA A 36 -14.34 5.16 3.98
N ALA A 37 -14.45 4.30 2.95
CA ALA A 37 -15.64 4.17 2.12
C ALA A 37 -16.88 3.77 2.93
N TYR A 38 -16.74 2.95 3.98
CA TYR A 38 -17.85 2.62 4.88
C TYR A 38 -18.41 3.82 5.67
N GLN A 39 -17.64 4.91 5.77
CA GLN A 39 -18.03 6.15 6.44
C GLN A 39 -18.47 7.26 5.46
N MET A 40 -18.45 6.99 4.15
CA MET A 40 -18.85 7.95 3.13
C MET A 40 -20.32 8.36 3.30
N GLY A 41 -20.61 9.66 3.20
CA GLY A 41 -21.96 10.21 3.31
C GLY A 41 -22.54 10.29 4.74
N ARG A 42 -21.79 9.90 5.78
CA ARG A 42 -22.26 9.94 7.18
C ARG A 42 -22.07 11.29 7.88
N GLY A 43 -21.49 12.28 7.20
CA GLY A 43 -21.26 13.62 7.76
C GLY A 43 -20.21 13.70 8.88
N ASN A 44 -19.52 12.61 9.20
CA ASN A 44 -18.50 12.55 10.25
C ASN A 44 -17.09 12.37 9.67
N LYS A 45 -16.49 13.48 9.23
CA LYS A 45 -15.13 13.52 8.66
C LYS A 45 -14.08 12.92 9.59
N SER A 46 -14.09 13.31 10.87
CA SER A 46 -13.05 12.90 11.82
C SER A 46 -13.08 11.40 12.08
N PHE A 47 -14.27 10.81 12.17
CA PHE A 47 -14.39 9.37 12.33
C PHE A 47 -13.99 8.61 11.07
N ALA A 48 -14.34 9.11 9.88
CA ALA A 48 -13.90 8.54 8.60
C ALA A 48 -12.37 8.51 8.48
N ASP A 49 -11.70 9.60 8.89
CA ASP A 49 -10.24 9.68 8.92
C ASP A 49 -9.64 8.71 9.97
N GLN A 50 -10.24 8.64 11.15
CA GLN A 50 -9.78 7.75 12.22
C GLN A 50 -9.82 6.27 11.81
N VAL A 51 -10.89 5.81 11.14
CA VAL A 51 -10.96 4.42 10.68
C VAL A 51 -9.95 4.13 9.56
N ALA A 52 -9.69 5.09 8.67
CA ALA A 52 -8.68 4.97 7.62
C ALA A 52 -7.27 4.85 8.22
N VAL A 53 -6.92 5.76 9.14
CA VAL A 53 -5.61 5.76 9.83
C VAL A 53 -5.42 4.50 10.66
N ALA A 54 -6.45 4.04 11.38
CA ALA A 54 -6.39 2.79 12.14
C ALA A 54 -6.14 1.58 11.23
N SER A 55 -6.81 1.52 10.08
CA SER A 55 -6.63 0.48 9.07
C SER A 55 -5.20 0.49 8.50
N MET A 56 -4.72 1.66 8.07
CA MET A 56 -3.34 1.84 7.59
C MET A 56 -2.33 1.39 8.62
N ARG A 57 -2.46 1.85 9.88
CA ARG A 57 -1.53 1.50 10.95
C ARG A 57 -1.53 0.01 11.24
N ARG A 58 -2.69 -0.66 11.21
CA ARG A 58 -2.79 -2.11 11.37
C ARG A 58 -2.06 -2.85 10.25
N MET A 59 -2.15 -2.37 9.01
CA MET A 59 -1.47 -2.98 7.87
C MET A 59 0.03 -2.72 7.92
N LEU A 60 0.46 -1.47 8.15
CA LEU A 60 1.86 -1.07 8.29
C LEU A 60 2.60 -1.88 9.37
N ASN A 61 1.97 -2.13 10.52
CA ASN A 61 2.55 -2.94 11.60
C ASN A 61 2.78 -4.42 11.23
N LYS A 62 2.28 -4.90 10.08
CA LYS A 62 2.51 -6.26 9.58
C LYS A 62 3.60 -6.33 8.52
N LEU A 63 4.08 -5.19 8.01
CA LEU A 63 5.21 -5.18 7.09
C LEU A 63 6.50 -5.35 7.87
N ASP A 64 7.41 -6.15 7.33
CA ASP A 64 8.78 -6.24 7.80
C ASP A 64 9.55 -5.01 7.32
N MET A 65 9.42 -3.92 8.08
CA MET A 65 10.07 -2.65 7.78
C MET A 65 10.37 -1.87 9.06
N LYS A 66 11.43 -1.07 9.03
CA LYS A 66 11.78 -0.15 10.11
C LYS A 66 11.28 1.26 9.78
N GLY A 67 9.97 1.48 9.99
CA GLY A 67 9.37 2.82 9.90
C GLY A 67 9.64 3.66 11.15
N ILE A 68 9.55 4.99 11.02
CA ILE A 68 9.64 5.99 12.11
C ILE A 68 8.37 6.83 12.08
#